data_AF-A0A4R9VGV7-F1
#
_entry.id   AF-A0A4R9VGV7-F1
#
_cell.length_a   1.000
_cell.length_b   1.000
_cell.length_c   1.000
_cell.angle_alpha   90.00
_cell.angle_beta   90.00
_cell.angle_gamma   90.00
#
_symmetry.space_group_name_H-M   'P 1'
#
loop_
_entity.id
_entity.type
_entity.pdbx_description
1 polymer ?
#
loop_
_entity_poly.entity_id
_entity_poly.type
_entity_poly.pdbx_seq_one_letter_code
_entity_poly.pdbx_strand_id
1 'polypeptide(L)'
;MGTALGGYSVYYQDGMNFDLVAGARLWSVDNSFDFHGGALDGRSASDGDTWVDPVIGAKFKADVGNGFYLAGWGLVGGFGAGSKSMWDVMGGAGYQFNDKMSMFVGYRA
;
A
#
# COMPACT_ATOMS: atom_id res chain seq x y z
N MET A 1 9.29 -3.86 -2.72
CA MET A 1 7.98 -4.55 -2.60
C MET A 1 7.13 -4.31 -3.84
N GLY A 2 6.22 -5.23 -4.18
CA GLY A 2 5.24 -5.09 -5.27
C GLY A 2 3.89 -5.68 -4.87
N THR A 3 2.77 -5.18 -5.42
CA THR A 3 1.41 -5.65 -5.07
C THR A 3 0.58 -5.83 -6.33
N ALA A 4 -0.07 -6.99 -6.46
CA ALA A 4 -1.03 -7.29 -7.50
C ALA A 4 -2.41 -7.50 -6.87
N LEU A 5 -3.42 -6.79 -7.36
CA LEU A 5 -4.80 -6.86 -6.87
C LEU A 5 -5.76 -7.06 -8.04
N GLY A 6 -6.72 -7.98 -7.87
CA GLY A 6 -7.96 -8.03 -8.63
C GLY A 6 -9.11 -7.51 -7.75
N GLY A 7 -10.16 -6.97 -8.36
CA GLY A 7 -11.27 -6.41 -7.59
C GLY A 7 -12.59 -6.38 -8.33
N TYR A 8 -13.64 -6.12 -7.57
CA TYR A 8 -15.01 -5.97 -8.03
C TYR A 8 -15.66 -4.75 -7.38
N SER A 9 -16.18 -3.82 -8.19
CA SER A 9 -16.93 -2.66 -7.71
C SER A 9 -18.31 -3.11 -7.24
N VAL A 10 -18.55 -3.04 -5.93
CA VAL A 10 -19.87 -3.35 -5.34
C VAL A 10 -20.78 -2.12 -5.31
N TYR A 11 -20.20 -0.94 -5.46
CA TYR A 11 -20.94 0.30 -5.64
C TYR A 11 -20.25 1.19 -6.67
N TYR A 12 -21.02 1.67 -7.65
CA TYR A 12 -20.55 2.56 -8.69
C TYR A 12 -21.68 3.48 -9.13
N GLN A 13 -21.65 4.73 -8.68
CA GLN A 13 -22.68 5.73 -8.98
C GLN A 13 -22.14 7.15 -8.83
N ASP A 14 -22.47 8.02 -9.77
CA ASP A 14 -22.33 9.49 -9.70
C ASP A 14 -21.06 10.01 -8.99
N GLY A 15 -19.88 9.57 -9.44
CA GLY A 15 -18.58 10.03 -8.91
C GLY A 15 -18.10 9.30 -7.66
N MET A 16 -18.80 8.25 -7.21
CA MET A 16 -18.38 7.37 -6.12
C MET A 16 -18.18 5.93 -6.61
N ASN A 17 -17.04 5.34 -6.24
CA ASN A 17 -16.77 3.92 -6.40
C ASN A 17 -16.33 3.29 -5.07
N PHE A 18 -16.80 2.07 -4.84
CA PHE A 18 -16.35 1.23 -3.74
C PHE A 18 -16.07 -0.18 -4.27
N ASP A 19 -14.81 -0.59 -4.16
CA ASP A 19 -14.31 -1.84 -4.72
C ASP A 19 -13.88 -2.77 -3.60
N LEU A 20 -14.30 -4.03 -3.67
CA LEU A 20 -13.67 -5.11 -2.90
C LEU A 20 -12.50 -5.67 -3.71
N VAL A 21 -11.38 -5.91 -3.05
CA VAL A 21 -10.15 -6.36 -3.71
C VAL A 21 -9.52 -7.56 -3.00
N ALA A 22 -8.83 -8.40 -3.76
CA ALA A 22 -8.02 -9.49 -3.27
C ALA A 22 -6.78 -9.69 -4.17
N GLY A 23 -5.71 -10.25 -3.63
CA GLY A 23 -4.50 -10.51 -4.40
C GLY A 23 -3.31 -10.91 -3.54
N ALA A 24 -2.12 -10.50 -3.95
CA ALA A 24 -0.88 -10.85 -3.28
C ALA A 24 0.14 -9.69 -3.28
N ARG A 25 0.97 -9.63 -2.24
CA ARG A 25 2.07 -8.67 -2.09
C ARG A 25 3.40 -9.39 -1.93
N LEU A 26 4.38 -9.02 -2.77
CA LEU A 26 5.76 -9.48 -2.68
C LEU A 26 6.59 -8.50 -1.85
N TRP A 27 7.23 -9.02 -0.81
CA TRP A 27 8.23 -8.34 0.01
C TRP A 27 9.60 -8.88 -0.32
N SER A 28 10.59 -7.99 -0.29
CA SER A 28 12.01 -8.30 -0.42
C SER A 28 12.72 -7.24 0.42
N VAL A 29 13.43 -7.69 1.44
CA VAL A 29 14.11 -6.86 2.44
C VAL A 29 15.54 -7.34 2.52
N ASP A 30 16.48 -6.42 2.35
CA ASP A 30 17.91 -6.66 2.51
C ASP A 30 18.45 -5.60 3.47
N ASN A 31 19.06 -6.04 4.58
CA ASN A 31 19.70 -5.19 5.57
C ASN A 31 21.20 -5.47 5.58
N SER A 32 22.01 -4.43 5.47
CA SER A 32 23.46 -4.48 5.66
C SER A 32 23.85 -3.62 6.86
N PHE A 33 24.60 -4.21 7.78
CA PHE A 33 25.13 -3.57 8.97
C PHE A 33 26.63 -3.43 8.84
N ASP A 34 27.11 -2.19 8.82
CA ASP A 34 28.54 -1.86 8.79
C ASP A 34 28.97 -1.28 10.14
N PHE A 35 29.86 -1.99 10.83
CA PHE A 35 30.33 -1.62 12.15
C PHE A 35 31.60 -0.76 12.07
N HIS A 36 31.55 0.42 12.67
CA HIS A 36 32.65 1.37 12.72
C HIS A 36 33.01 1.68 14.19
N GLY A 37 34.28 1.52 14.55
CA GLY A 37 34.83 1.72 15.89
C GLY A 37 34.63 0.54 16.86
N GLY A 38 35.46 0.51 17.91
CA GLY A 38 35.44 -0.54 18.94
C GLY A 38 35.96 -1.90 18.46
N ALA A 39 35.61 -2.98 19.16
CA ALA A 39 36.14 -4.32 18.90
C ALA A 39 35.64 -4.97 17.59
N LEU A 40 34.63 -4.38 16.93
CA LEU A 40 34.02 -4.88 15.70
C LEU A 40 34.26 -3.94 14.50
N ASP A 41 35.19 -2.99 14.65
CA ASP A 41 35.52 -2.03 13.59
C ASP A 41 35.93 -2.75 12.28
N GLY A 42 35.33 -2.33 11.17
CA GLY A 42 35.56 -2.92 9.85
C GLY A 42 34.85 -4.25 9.59
N ARG A 43 33.96 -4.70 10.49
CA ARG A 43 33.09 -5.86 10.23
C ARG A 43 31.79 -5.43 9.56
N SER A 44 31.27 -6.28 8.68
CA SER A 44 29.93 -6.15 8.14
C SER A 44 29.12 -7.44 8.33
N ALA A 45 27.80 -7.29 8.44
CA ALA A 45 26.85 -8.39 8.49
C ALA A 45 25.65 -8.05 7.60
N SER A 46 25.11 -9.05 6.89
CA SER A 46 23.93 -8.90 6.03
C SER A 46 22.85 -9.89 6.45
N ASP A 47 21.60 -9.42 6.46
CA ASP A 47 20.42 -10.24 6.71
C ASP A 47 19.29 -9.80 5.76
N GLY A 48 18.63 -10.75 5.10
CA GLY A 48 17.61 -10.44 4.12
C GLY A 48 16.65 -11.61 3.89
N ASP A 49 15.42 -11.28 3.51
CA ASP A 49 14.35 -12.26 3.29
C ASP A 49 13.35 -11.76 2.23
N THR A 50 12.73 -12.70 1.51
CA THR A 50 11.76 -12.44 0.44
C THR A 50 10.58 -13.38 0.56
N TRP A 51 9.39 -12.82 0.69
CA TRP A 51 8.16 -13.59 0.89
C TRP A 51 6.96 -12.96 0.19
N VAL A 52 5.89 -13.76 0.04
CA VAL A 52 4.63 -13.33 -0.57
C VAL A 52 3.50 -13.45 0.44
N ASP A 53 2.74 -12.37 0.59
CA ASP A 53 1.56 -12.30 1.45
C ASP A 53 0.28 -12.28 0.61
N PRO A 54 -0.68 -13.19 0.85
CA PRO A 54 -2.04 -13.01 0.37
C PRO A 54 -2.64 -11.77 1.04
N VAL A 55 -3.43 -11.00 0.28
CA VAL A 55 -4.08 -9.79 0.76
C VAL A 55 -5.54 -9.72 0.30
N ILE A 56 -6.40 -9.16 1.15
CA ILE A 56 -7.77 -8.78 0.82
C ILE A 56 -8.02 -7.37 1.34
N GLY A 57 -9.02 -6.67 0.81
CA GLY A 57 -9.37 -5.36 1.32
C GLY A 57 -10.43 -4.65 0.51
N ALA A 58 -10.49 -3.33 0.68
CA ALA A 58 -11.40 -2.47 -0.04
C ALA A 58 -10.71 -1.18 -0.49
N LYS A 59 -11.22 -0.58 -1.56
CA LYS A 59 -10.81 0.72 -2.08
C LYS A 59 -12.05 1.58 -2.28
N PHE A 60 -11.89 2.88 -2.09
CA PHE A 60 -12.95 3.83 -2.41
C PHE A 60 -12.39 5.08 -3.08
N LYS A 61 -13.24 5.72 -3.90
CA LYS A 61 -13.09 7.11 -4.32
C LYS A 61 -14.48 7.75 -4.29
N ALA A 62 -14.56 8.99 -3.86
CA ALA A 62 -15.79 9.76 -3.86
C ALA A 62 -15.48 11.20 -4.28
N ASP A 63 -16.12 11.65 -5.35
CA ASP A 63 -16.11 13.05 -5.77
C ASP A 63 -17.00 13.84 -4.79
N VAL A 64 -16.43 14.87 -4.15
CA VAL A 64 -17.12 15.69 -3.13
C VAL A 64 -17.52 17.07 -3.65
N GLY A 65 -17.28 17.34 -4.93
CA GLY A 65 -17.68 18.56 -5.63
C GLY A 65 -16.55 19.58 -5.83
N ASN A 66 -16.77 20.55 -6.71
CA ASN A 66 -15.82 21.62 -7.05
C ASN A 66 -14.42 21.11 -7.47
N GLY A 67 -14.37 19.94 -8.12
CA GLY A 67 -13.11 19.30 -8.51
C GLY A 67 -12.40 18.54 -7.39
N PHE A 68 -12.89 18.54 -6.15
CA PHE A 68 -12.31 17.77 -5.05
C PHE A 68 -12.84 16.34 -5.03
N TYR A 69 -11.98 15.40 -4.63
CA TYR A 69 -12.34 14.01 -4.38
C TYR A 69 -11.61 13.47 -3.15
N LEU A 70 -12.21 12.49 -2.49
CA LEU A 70 -11.58 11.68 -1.45
C LEU A 70 -11.27 10.30 -2.01
N ALA A 71 -10.14 9.72 -1.61
CA ALA A 71 -9.81 8.35 -1.99
C ALA A 71 -9.02 7.65 -0.90
N GLY A 72 -9.11 6.33 -0.87
CA GLY A 72 -8.35 5.52 0.06
C GLY A 72 -8.50 4.03 -0.18
N TRP A 73 -7.71 3.26 0.56
CA TRP A 73 -7.80 1.81 0.62
C TRP A 73 -7.43 1.30 2.00
N GLY A 74 -7.93 0.11 2.32
CA GLY A 74 -7.49 -0.67 3.46
C GLY A 74 -7.29 -2.10 3.03
N LEU A 75 -6.08 -2.63 3.24
CA LEU A 75 -5.70 -4.00 2.94
C LEU A 75 -5.27 -4.70 4.23
N VAL A 76 -5.62 -5.98 4.34
CA VAL A 76 -5.16 -6.88 5.38
C VAL A 76 -4.68 -8.17 4.74
N GLY A 77 -3.65 -8.80 5.31
CA GLY A 77 -2.97 -9.91 4.67
C GLY A 77 -2.00 -10.66 5.57
N GLY A 78 -1.16 -11.46 4.92
CA GLY A 78 -0.21 -12.36 5.55
C GLY A 78 -0.87 -13.67 5.93
N PHE A 79 -1.88 -13.62 6.80
CA PHE A 79 -2.70 -14.78 7.23
C PHE A 79 -1.90 -16.05 7.60
N GLY A 80 -0.64 -15.89 7.99
CA GLY A 80 0.29 -16.99 8.30
C GLY A 80 0.99 -17.63 7.10
N ALA A 81 0.78 -17.15 5.86
CA ALA A 81 1.41 -17.68 4.66
C ALA A 81 2.86 -17.16 4.48
N GLY A 82 3.05 -15.84 4.53
CA GLY A 82 4.37 -15.20 4.61
C GLY A 82 4.55 -14.49 5.94
N SER A 83 3.66 -13.55 6.21
CA SER A 83 3.57 -12.78 7.46
C SER A 83 2.46 -13.30 8.37
N LYS A 84 2.65 -13.22 9.69
CA LYS A 84 1.58 -13.50 10.67
C LYS A 84 0.42 -12.50 10.55
N SER A 85 0.74 -11.24 10.31
CA SER A 85 -0.22 -10.17 10.07
C SER A 85 0.45 -9.11 9.19
N MET A 86 -0.27 -8.65 8.19
CA MET A 86 0.10 -7.53 7.33
C MET A 86 -1.13 -6.65 7.18
N TRP A 87 -0.92 -5.33 7.21
CA TRP A 87 -1.96 -4.35 6.96
C TRP A 87 -1.37 -3.18 6.18
N ASP A 88 -2.23 -2.47 5.45
CA ASP A 88 -1.87 -1.29 4.69
C ASP A 88 -3.11 -0.41 4.55
N VAL A 89 -3.07 0.77 5.13
CA VAL A 89 -4.18 1.72 5.08
C VAL A 89 -3.68 3.02 4.48
N MET A 90 -4.40 3.52 3.49
CA MET A 90 -4.13 4.81 2.88
C MET A 90 -5.41 5.60 2.75
N GLY A 91 -5.31 6.90 2.97
CA GLY A 91 -6.42 7.81 2.73
C GLY A 91 -5.92 9.23 2.46
N GLY A 92 -6.71 9.99 1.72
CA GLY A 92 -6.40 11.38 1.42
C GLY A 92 -7.44 12.06 0.56
N ALA A 93 -7.10 13.27 0.14
CA ALA A 93 -7.92 14.12 -0.69
C ALA A 93 -7.13 14.54 -1.93
N GLY A 94 -7.83 14.71 -3.04
CA GLY A 94 -7.27 15.23 -4.27
C GLY A 94 -8.13 16.32 -4.89
N TYR A 95 -7.52 17.00 -5.85
CA TYR A 95 -8.13 18.05 -6.64
C TYR A 95 -7.87 17.79 -8.13
N GLN A 96 -8.92 17.81 -8.94
CA GLN A 96 -8.88 17.63 -10.38
C GLN A 96 -8.80 19.01 -11.06
N PHE A 97 -7.66 19.31 -11.68
CA PHE A 97 -7.49 20.59 -12.41
C PHE A 97 -8.19 20.57 -13.76
N ASN A 98 -8.19 19.42 -14.42
CA ASN A 98 -8.85 19.12 -15.70
C ASN A 98 -8.87 17.60 -15.90
N ASP A 99 -9.44 17.10 -16.99
CA ASP A 99 -9.59 15.66 -17.27
C ASP A 99 -8.27 14.86 -17.31
N LYS A 100 -7.12 15.55 -17.43
CA LYS A 100 -5.79 14.92 -17.59
C LYS A 100 -4.87 15.11 -16.39
N MET A 101 -5.18 16.05 -15.49
CA MET A 101 -4.28 16.45 -14.41
C MET A 101 -5.02 16.59 -13.09
N SER A 102 -4.50 15.94 -12.05
CA SER A 102 -4.96 16.07 -10.67
C SER A 102 -3.78 16.07 -9.71
N MET A 103 -4.03 16.59 -8.50
CA MET A 103 -3.13 16.48 -7.35
C MET A 103 -3.81 15.63 -6.28
N PHE A 104 -3.04 14.85 -5.53
CA PHE A 104 -3.53 14.08 -4.40
C PHE A 104 -2.56 14.21 -3.23
N VAL A 105 -3.09 14.41 -2.03
CA VAL A 105 -2.33 14.42 -0.79
C VAL A 105 -3.01 13.44 0.17
N GLY A 106 -2.21 12.56 0.75
CA GLY A 106 -2.72 11.57 1.68
C GLY A 106 -1.64 11.01 2.58
N TYR A 107 -2.08 10.15 3.48
CA TYR A 107 -1.25 9.43 4.42
C TYR A 107 -1.43 7.93 4.18
N ARG A 108 -0.35 7.17 4.35
CA ARG A 108 -0.34 5.72 4.29
C ARG A 108 0.43 5.17 5.49
N ALA A 109 -0.11 4.12 6.10
CA ALA A 109 0.51 3.36 7.16
C ALA A 109 0.45 1.85 6.86
#